data_AF-A0A1I7Y8V2-F1
#
_entry.id   AF-A0A1I7Y8V2-F1
#
_cell.length_a   1.000
_cell.length_b   1.000
_cell.length_c   1.000
_cell.angle_alpha   90.00
_cell.angle_beta   90.00
_cell.angle_gamma   90.00
#
_symmetry.space_group_name_H-M   'P 1'
#
loop_
_entity.id
_entity.type
_entity.pdbx_description
1 polymer ?
#
loop_
_entity_poly.entity_id
_entity_poly.type
_entity_poly.pdbx_seq_one_letter_code
_entity_poly.pdbx_strand_id
1 'polypeptide(L)'
;MIIGIFREKPSYFGPELMFLQFEMMLLLIGAAVSIASMSFGIEVTHYLFGIFVSVHQMEDNFGPIWPFNVALLSFSGAASALWSHILVKGCQDYLLDKHYFEAIENNKIEMKTPM
;
A
#
# COMPACT_ATOMS: atom_id res chain seq x y z
N MET A 1 -10.75 8.04 4.47
CA MET A 1 -10.15 8.89 5.51
C MET A 1 -11.08 9.94 6.12
N ILE A 2 -11.55 10.95 5.35
CA ILE A 2 -12.23 12.17 5.89
C ILE A 2 -13.48 11.83 6.73
N ILE A 3 -14.33 10.92 6.25
CA ILE A 3 -15.56 10.53 6.97
C ILE A 3 -15.26 9.82 8.30
N GLY A 4 -14.18 9.03 8.36
CA GLY A 4 -13.76 8.32 9.57
C GLY A 4 -13.21 9.26 10.64
N ILE A 5 -12.47 10.29 10.22
CA ILE A 5 -11.97 11.36 11.10
C ILE A 5 -13.13 12.19 11.65
N PHE A 6 -14.03 12.68 10.79
CA PHE A 6 -15.17 13.51 11.20
C PHE A 6 -16.17 12.78 12.12
N ARG A 7 -16.27 11.45 12.00
CA ARG A 7 -17.16 10.63 12.83
C ARG A 7 -16.47 9.96 14.01
N GLU A 8 -15.17 10.21 14.21
CA GLU A 8 -14.30 9.65 15.26
C GLU A 8 -14.48 8.13 15.48
N LYS A 9 -14.78 7.40 14.40
CA LYS A 9 -15.12 5.97 14.48
C LYS A 9 -14.00 5.15 13.84
N PRO A 10 -13.20 4.41 14.63
CA PRO A 10 -12.02 3.69 14.14
C PRO A 10 -12.36 2.54 13.16
N SER A 11 -13.60 2.04 13.18
CA SER A 11 -14.06 0.98 12.27
C SER A 11 -14.12 1.42 10.80
N TYR A 12 -14.23 2.72 10.51
CA TYR A 12 -14.31 3.22 9.13
C TYR A 12 -12.97 3.23 8.38
N PHE A 13 -11.84 3.05 9.07
CA PHE A 13 -10.52 3.00 8.44
C PHE A 13 -10.17 1.61 7.89
N GLY A 14 -10.89 0.56 8.31
CA GLY A 14 -10.61 -0.83 7.91
C GLY A 14 -10.62 -1.06 6.39
N PRO A 15 -11.68 -0.67 5.66
CA PRO A 15 -11.73 -0.86 4.21
C PRO A 15 -10.60 -0.13 3.45
N GLU A 16 -10.20 1.04 3.95
CA GLU A 16 -9.13 1.85 3.35
C GLU A 16 -7.76 1.21 3.57
N LEU A 17 -7.48 0.71 4.78
CA LEU A 17 -6.25 -0.03 5.08
C LEU A 17 -6.15 -1.32 4.26
N MET A 18 -7.25 -2.05 4.11
CA MET A 18 -7.29 -3.27 3.31
C MET A 18 -7.02 -2.97 1.81
N PHE A 19 -7.59 -1.87 1.30
CA PHE A 19 -7.34 -1.43 -0.07
C PHE A 19 -5.87 -1.06 -0.30
N LEU A 20 -5.28 -0.25 0.60
CA LEU A 20 -3.86 0.11 0.52
C LEU A 20 -2.94 -1.11 0.59
N GLN A 21 -3.27 -2.09 1.43
CA GLN A 21 -2.52 -3.34 1.52
C GLN A 21 -2.60 -4.18 0.24
N PHE A 22 -3.78 -4.23 -0.38
CA PHE A 22 -3.97 -4.88 -1.66
C PHE A 22 -3.20 -4.18 -2.79
N GLU A 23 -3.25 -2.85 -2.84
CA GLU A 23 -2.52 -2.03 -3.80
C GLU A 23 -1.01 -2.22 -3.69
N MET A 24 -0.46 -2.17 -2.46
CA MET A 24 0.96 -2.46 -2.22
C MET A 24 1.37 -3.84 -2.73
N MET A 25 0.56 -4.86 -2.46
CA MET A 25 0.83 -6.23 -2.91
C MET A 25 0.86 -6.33 -4.43
N LEU A 26 -0.13 -5.74 -5.13
CA LEU A 26 -0.15 -5.73 -6.59
C LEU A 26 1.05 -5.00 -7.19
N LEU A 27 1.43 -3.85 -6.63
CA LEU A 27 2.57 -3.07 -7.09
C LEU A 27 3.90 -3.83 -6.89
N LEU A 28 4.07 -4.51 -5.75
CA LEU A 28 5.26 -5.33 -5.51
C LEU A 28 5.33 -6.55 -6.44
N ILE A 29 4.21 -7.21 -6.71
CA ILE A 29 4.15 -8.30 -7.70
C ILE A 29 4.49 -7.77 -9.08
N GLY A 30 3.91 -6.64 -9.49
CA GLY A 30 4.21 -5.99 -10.77
C GLY A 30 5.69 -5.66 -10.91
N ALA A 31 6.30 -5.10 -9.86
CA ALA A 31 7.74 -4.82 -9.83
C ALA A 31 8.59 -6.09 -9.97
N ALA A 32 8.24 -7.16 -9.24
CA ALA A 32 8.94 -8.44 -9.31
C ALA A 32 8.84 -9.08 -10.69
N VAL A 33 7.65 -9.09 -11.29
CA VAL A 33 7.42 -9.59 -12.65
C VAL A 33 8.25 -8.81 -13.67
N SER A 34 8.31 -7.48 -13.52
CA SER A 34 9.07 -6.61 -14.41
C SER A 34 10.59 -6.82 -14.32
N ILE A 35 11.12 -7.00 -13.11
CA ILE A 35 12.55 -7.32 -12.92
C ILE A 35 12.88 -8.72 -13.44
N ALA A 36 12.01 -9.69 -13.17
CA ALA A 36 12.17 -11.05 -13.65
C ALA A 36 12.21 -11.08 -15.19
N SER A 37 11.31 -10.35 -15.86
CA SER A 37 11.27 -10.32 -17.32
C SER A 37 12.57 -9.77 -17.93
N MET A 38 13.17 -8.74 -17.32
CA MET A 38 14.49 -8.24 -17.75
C MET A 38 15.61 -9.25 -17.53
N SER A 39 15.56 -10.00 -16.43
CA SER A 39 16.60 -10.96 -16.05
C SER A 39 16.61 -12.20 -16.95
N PHE A 40 15.45 -12.61 -17.45
CA PHE A 40 15.30 -13.79 -18.33
C PHE A 40 15.26 -13.46 -19.82
N GLY A 41 15.21 -12.18 -20.19
CA GLY A 41 15.31 -11.72 -21.58
C GLY A 41 13.97 -11.48 -22.29
N ILE A 42 14.06 -11.24 -23.59
CA ILE A 42 12.94 -10.68 -24.38
C ILE A 42 11.77 -11.66 -24.57
N GLU A 43 12.05 -12.96 -24.67
CA GLU A 43 11.01 -14.01 -24.80
C GLU A 43 10.09 -14.03 -23.57
N VAL A 44 10.67 -13.92 -22.37
CA VAL A 44 9.91 -13.87 -21.11
C VAL A 44 9.16 -12.56 -20.97
N THR A 45 9.73 -11.45 -21.45
CA THR A 45 9.04 -10.16 -21.49
C THR A 45 7.81 -10.20 -22.39
N HIS A 46 7.91 -10.80 -23.58
CA HIS A 46 6.75 -11.04 -24.45
C HIS A 46 5.71 -11.95 -23.82
N TYR A 47 6.13 -13.03 -23.14
CA TYR A 47 5.21 -13.95 -22.50
C TYR A 47 4.43 -13.31 -21.34
N LEU A 48 5.11 -12.54 -20.48
CA LEU A 48 4.50 -11.93 -19.30
C LEU A 48 3.70 -10.67 -19.62
N PHE A 49 4.28 -9.76 -20.41
CA PHE A 49 3.66 -8.47 -20.70
C PHE A 49 2.81 -8.46 -21.96
N GLY A 50 3.00 -9.41 -22.88
CA GLY A 50 2.21 -9.51 -24.12
C GLY A 50 0.72 -9.73 -23.89
N ILE A 51 0.31 -10.15 -22.69
CA ILE A 51 -1.10 -10.27 -22.27
C ILE A 51 -1.73 -8.88 -22.09
N PHE A 52 -0.96 -7.89 -21.64
CA PHE A 52 -1.46 -6.57 -21.24
C PHE A 52 -1.08 -5.45 -22.20
N VAL A 53 0.09 -5.55 -22.83
CA VAL A 53 0.67 -4.49 -23.66
C VAL A 53 1.40 -5.08 -24.87
N SER A 54 1.42 -4.32 -25.97
CA SER A 54 2.25 -4.68 -27.12
C SER A 54 3.70 -4.34 -26.81
N VAL A 55 4.52 -5.36 -26.55
CA VAL A 55 5.95 -5.19 -26.18
C VAL A 55 6.72 -4.45 -27.28
N HIS A 56 6.42 -4.70 -28.55
CA HIS A 56 7.08 -4.02 -29.66
C HIS A 56 6.81 -2.50 -29.65
N GLN A 57 5.55 -2.10 -29.42
CA GLN A 57 5.22 -0.67 -29.29
C GLN A 57 5.82 -0.05 -28.04
N MET A 58 5.96 -0.81 -26.95
CA MET A 58 6.62 -0.32 -25.73
C MET A 58 8.11 -0.08 -25.95
N GLU A 59 8.79 -0.99 -26.66
CA GLU A 59 10.20 -0.84 -27.01
C GLU A 59 10.44 0.35 -27.96
N ASP A 60 9.58 0.54 -28.96
CA ASP A 60 9.69 1.66 -29.90
C ASP A 60 9.52 3.02 -29.21
N ASN A 61 8.60 3.13 -28.25
CA ASN A 61 8.26 4.40 -27.60
C ASN A 61 9.11 4.70 -26.36
N PHE A 62 9.46 3.69 -25.56
CA PHE A 62 10.13 3.85 -24.26
C PHE A 62 11.53 3.25 -24.21
N GLY A 63 11.97 2.60 -25.29
CA GLY A 63 13.26 1.93 -25.39
C GLY A 63 13.28 0.54 -24.75
N PRO A 64 14.37 -0.23 -24.95
CA PRO A 64 14.48 -1.63 -24.51
C PRO A 64 14.51 -1.81 -22.98
N ILE A 65 14.74 -0.72 -22.23
CA ILE A 65 14.76 -0.72 -20.77
C ILE A 65 13.39 -0.38 -20.14
N TRP A 66 12.31 -0.31 -20.93
CA TRP A 66 10.99 0.03 -20.43
C TRP A 66 10.47 -0.83 -19.26
N PRO A 67 10.79 -2.14 -19.14
CA PRO A 67 10.35 -2.91 -17.98
C PRO A 67 11.02 -2.43 -16.68
N PHE A 68 12.22 -1.85 -16.75
CA PHE A 68 12.84 -1.22 -15.59
C PHE A 68 12.01 -0.01 -15.12
N ASN A 69 11.51 0.80 -16.05
CA ASN A 69 10.69 1.96 -15.71
C ASN A 69 9.37 1.53 -15.03
N VAL A 70 8.77 0.43 -15.49
CA VAL A 70 7.58 -0.15 -14.84
C VAL A 70 7.91 -0.63 -13.42
N ALA A 71 9.07 -1.27 -13.22
CA ALA A 71 9.51 -1.68 -11.89
C ALA A 71 9.72 -0.47 -10.97
N LEU A 72 10.36 0.58 -11.46
CA LEU A 72 10.63 1.81 -10.73
C LEU A 72 9.34 2.53 -10.31
N LEU A 73 8.39 2.67 -11.24
CA LEU A 73 7.07 3.25 -10.95
C LEU A 73 6.30 2.40 -9.94
N SER A 74 6.37 1.08 -10.07
CA SER A 74 5.70 0.16 -9.15
C SER A 74 6.28 0.22 -7.75
N PHE A 75 7.61 0.27 -7.59
CA PHE A 75 8.24 0.46 -6.27
C PHE A 75 7.93 1.82 -5.66
N SER A 76 7.95 2.88 -6.48
CA SER A 76 7.64 4.23 -6.02
C SER A 76 6.19 4.33 -5.56
N GLY A 77 5.25 3.76 -6.33
CA GLY A 77 3.85 3.63 -5.96
C GLY A 77 3.66 2.82 -4.68
N ALA A 78 4.35 1.68 -4.55
CA ALA A 78 4.27 0.84 -3.36
C ALA A 78 4.78 1.59 -2.12
N ALA A 79 5.84 2.39 -2.24
CA ALA A 79 6.34 3.23 -1.16
C ALA A 79 5.33 4.32 -0.77
N SER A 80 4.67 4.97 -1.74
CA SER A 80 3.61 5.95 -1.48
C SER A 80 2.39 5.31 -0.82
N ALA A 81 1.99 4.11 -1.25
CA ALA A 81 0.89 3.36 -0.64
C ALA A 81 1.24 2.91 0.79
N LEU A 82 2.49 2.49 1.05
CA LEU A 82 2.97 2.17 2.39
C LEU A 82 2.96 3.38 3.32
N TRP A 83 3.44 4.53 2.83
CA TRP A 83 3.40 5.77 3.60
C TRP A 83 1.98 6.16 3.97
N SER A 84 1.05 6.07 3.01
CA SER A 84 -0.37 6.32 3.23
C SER A 84 -0.98 5.34 4.23
N HIS A 85 -0.62 4.05 4.15
CA HIS A 85 -1.08 3.02 5.08
C HIS A 85 -0.62 3.31 6.52
N ILE A 86 0.65 3.72 6.71
CA ILE A 86 1.17 4.09 8.02
C ILE A 86 0.40 5.28 8.60
N LEU A 87 0.13 6.32 7.79
CA LEU A 87 -0.64 7.49 8.23
C LEU A 87 -2.06 7.10 8.66
N VAL A 88 -2.77 6.36 7.82
CA VAL A 88 -4.16 5.95 8.08
C VAL A 88 -4.23 5.06 9.33
N LYS A 89 -3.29 4.13 9.47
CA LYS A 89 -3.21 3.26 10.64
C LYS A 89 -2.90 4.07 11.90
N GLY A 90 -1.97 5.02 11.84
CA GLY A 90 -1.67 5.93 12.94
C GLY A 90 -2.89 6.73 13.39
N CYS A 91 -3.74 7.19 12.46
CA CYS A 91 -5.00 7.84 12.81
C CYS A 91 -6.00 6.88 13.46
N GLN A 92 -6.08 5.62 13.01
CA GLN A 92 -6.93 4.61 13.62
C GLN A 92 -6.49 4.29 15.04
N ASP A 93 -5.19 4.07 15.26
CA ASP A 93 -4.60 3.76 16.55
C ASP A 93 -4.81 4.93 17.53
N TYR A 94 -4.61 6.17 17.07
CA TYR A 94 -4.90 7.37 17.87
C TYR A 94 -6.35 7.43 18.38
N LEU A 95 -7.32 7.12 17.51
CA LEU A 95 -8.74 7.12 17.91
C LEU A 95 -9.04 5.96 18.87
N LEU A 96 -8.46 4.79 18.66
CA LEU A 96 -8.62 3.66 19.58
C LEU A 96 -8.07 3.98 20.98
N ASP A 97 -6.90 4.61 21.04
CA ASP A 97 -6.30 5.06 22.30
C ASP A 97 -7.18 6.12 22.98
N LYS A 98 -7.69 7.11 22.23
CA LYS A 98 -8.63 8.11 22.75
C LYS A 98 -9.85 7.44 23.40
N HIS A 99 -10.51 6.51 22.70
CA HIS A 99 -11.67 5.77 23.22
C HIS A 99 -11.31 4.95 24.47
N TYR A 100 -10.12 4.35 24.52
CA TYR A 100 -9.65 3.59 25.68
C TYR A 100 -9.44 4.48 26.92
N PHE A 101 -8.76 5.62 26.76
CA PHE A 101 -8.51 6.53 27.88
C PHE A 101 -9.78 7.23 28.37
N GLU A 102 -10.67 7.64 27.47
CA GLU A 102 -11.99 8.18 27.84
C GLU A 102 -12.83 7.14 28.60
N ALA A 103 -12.77 5.86 28.22
CA ALA A 103 -13.44 4.79 28.94
C ALA A 103 -12.86 4.57 30.35
N ILE A 104 -11.55 4.70 30.54
CA ILE A 104 -10.91 4.63 31.86
C ILE A 104 -11.36 5.79 32.76
N GLU A 105 -11.32 7.02 32.23
CA GLU A 105 -11.70 8.22 32.97
C GLU A 105 -13.18 8.17 33.39
N ASN A 106 -14.07 7.80 32.45
CA ASN A 106 -15.50 7.68 32.72
C ASN A 106 -15.86 6.54 33.69
N ASN A 107 -15.09 5.45 33.70
CA ASN A 107 -15.31 4.33 34.62
C ASN A 107 -14.62 4.50 35.99
N LYS A 108 -13.92 5.62 36.26
CA LYS A 108 -13.18 5.88 37.51
C LYS A 108 -12.38 4.67 38.02
N ILE A 109 -11.71 3.95 37.11
CA ILE A 109 -10.88 2.83 37.54
C ILE A 109 -9.57 3.42 38.07
N GLU A 110 -9.34 3.33 39.37
CA GLU A 110 -8.05 3.67 39.98
C GLU A 110 -6.97 2.82 39.31
N MET A 111 -6.08 3.48 38.56
CA MET A 111 -4.89 2.84 38.03
C MET A 111 -4.08 2.33 39.23
N LYS A 112 -4.05 1.01 39.41
CA LYS A 112 -3.25 0.37 40.44
C LYS A 112 -1.79 0.72 40.14
N THR A 113 -1.21 1.60 40.96
CA THR A 113 0.19 2.00 40.87
C THR A 113 1.05 0.74 40.89
N PRO A 114 1.93 0.52 39.89
CA PRO A 114 2.87 -0.57 39.97
C PRO A 114 3.78 -0.32 41.18
N MET A 115 3.76 -1.27 42.12
CA MET A 115 4.56 -1.28 43.33
C MET A 115 5.98 -1.76 43.02
#